data_AF-A0A1F7RWP7-F1
#
_entry.id   AF-A0A1F7RWP7-F1
#
_cell.length_a   1.000
_cell.length_b   1.000
_cell.length_c   1.000
_cell.angle_alpha   90.00
_cell.angle_beta   90.00
_cell.angle_gamma   90.00
#
_symmetry.space_group_name_H-M   'P 1'
#
loop_
_entity.id
_entity.type
_entity.pdbx_description
1 polymer ?
#
loop_
_entity_poly.entity_id
_entity_poly.type
_entity_poly.pdbx_seq_one_letter_code
_entity_poly.pdbx_strand_id
1 'polypeptide(L)'
;MRQNQNRDPKIKVLQEKGTLNRNAERVKDPLFQENEFFDPRDLIQVKYEMLRRVMTDGYPVTQSAKSFGLSRPAFYKAQLDFEQAGLPGLVTKKRGPHGAYKLTEEVMDFIQDACMENPSVRTRELIDLVVDRFDLTVHRRTMERALLRLKKKLL
;
A
#
# COMPACT_ATOMS: atom_id res chain seq x y z
N MET A 1 -7.91 -24.78 -10.48
CA MET A 1 -7.73 -24.97 -9.03
C MET A 1 -7.82 -23.65 -8.22
N ARG A 2 -8.86 -22.81 -8.42
CA ARG A 2 -8.98 -21.50 -7.74
C ARG A 2 -9.86 -21.49 -6.48
N GLN A 3 -10.53 -22.59 -6.15
CA GLN A 3 -11.59 -22.60 -5.13
C GLN A 3 -11.14 -22.93 -3.69
N ASN A 4 -9.89 -23.35 -3.45
CA ASN A 4 -9.46 -23.79 -2.11
C ASN A 4 -8.59 -22.79 -1.32
N GLN A 5 -8.16 -21.67 -1.92
CA GLN A 5 -7.35 -20.66 -1.21
C GLN A 5 -8.12 -19.88 -0.14
N ASN A 6 -9.46 -19.83 -0.23
CA ASN A 6 -10.29 -19.03 0.68
C ASN A 6 -10.58 -19.73 2.03
N ARG A 7 -10.14 -20.99 2.21
CA ARG A 7 -10.31 -21.77 3.45
C ARG A 7 -9.02 -22.05 4.21
N ASP A 8 -7.86 -21.68 3.69
CA ASP A 8 -6.60 -21.90 4.38
C ASP A 8 -6.44 -20.89 5.54
N PRO A 9 -6.39 -21.35 6.81
CA PRO A 9 -6.24 -20.47 7.97
C PRO A 9 -4.94 -19.66 7.92
N LYS A 10 -3.86 -20.19 7.33
CA LYS A 10 -2.57 -19.50 7.21
C LYS A 10 -2.68 -18.29 6.29
N ILE A 11 -3.38 -18.42 5.16
CA ILE A 11 -3.58 -17.28 4.22
C ILE A 11 -4.28 -16.12 4.91
N LYS A 12 -5.30 -16.40 5.74
CA LYS A 12 -6.00 -15.37 6.51
C LYS A 12 -5.06 -14.64 7.47
N VAL A 13 -4.28 -15.37 8.25
CA VAL A 13 -3.31 -14.78 9.18
C VAL A 13 -2.26 -13.94 8.44
N LEU A 14 -1.69 -14.47 7.34
CA LEU A 14 -0.73 -13.72 6.52
C LEU A 14 -1.35 -12.44 5.94
N GLN A 15 -2.63 -12.47 5.56
CA GLN A 15 -3.33 -11.29 5.06
C GLN A 15 -3.56 -10.24 6.16
N GLU A 16 -4.01 -10.67 7.34
CA GLU A 16 -4.24 -9.79 8.51
C GLU A 16 -2.95 -9.12 8.97
N LYS A 17 -1.84 -9.86 8.97
CA LYS A 17 -0.51 -9.36 9.33
C LYS A 17 0.17 -8.57 8.21
N GLY A 18 -0.43 -8.52 7.01
CA GLY A 18 0.15 -7.81 5.87
C GLY A 18 1.42 -8.46 5.32
N THR A 19 1.53 -9.78 5.45
CA THR A 19 2.69 -10.59 5.02
C THR A 19 2.35 -11.57 3.90
N LEU A 20 1.09 -11.59 3.43
CA LEU A 20 0.66 -12.43 2.32
C LEU A 20 1.35 -12.02 1.01
N ASN A 21 2.08 -12.95 0.39
CA ASN A 21 2.53 -12.84 -0.98
C ASN A 21 1.39 -13.17 -1.95
N ARG A 22 0.80 -12.12 -2.54
CA ARG A 22 -0.29 -12.26 -3.52
C ARG A 22 0.12 -12.91 -4.84
N ASN A 23 1.42 -12.97 -5.12
CA ASN A 23 1.97 -13.54 -6.36
C ASN A 23 2.83 -14.77 -6.03
N ALA A 24 2.39 -15.62 -5.10
CA ALA A 24 3.12 -16.82 -4.68
C ALA A 24 3.49 -17.74 -5.86
N GLU A 25 2.66 -17.77 -6.91
CA GLU A 25 2.90 -18.55 -8.12
C GLU A 25 4.13 -18.08 -8.93
N ARG A 26 4.63 -16.86 -8.69
CA ARG A 26 5.84 -16.32 -9.33
C ARG A 26 7.12 -16.74 -8.64
N VAL A 27 7.06 -17.30 -7.43
CA VAL A 27 8.21 -17.87 -6.74
C VAL A 27 8.53 -19.21 -7.39
N LYS A 28 9.51 -19.22 -8.29
CA LYS A 28 9.95 -20.40 -9.07
C LYS A 28 11.25 -20.99 -8.56
N ASP A 29 11.76 -20.44 -7.47
CA ASP A 29 13.00 -20.88 -6.88
C ASP A 29 12.90 -22.33 -6.36
N PRO A 30 13.84 -23.25 -6.70
CA PRO A 30 13.78 -24.65 -6.31
C PRO A 30 13.60 -24.86 -4.80
N LEU A 31 14.17 -23.97 -3.97
CA LEU A 31 14.05 -24.04 -2.51
C LEU A 31 12.58 -24.02 -2.04
N PHE A 32 11.71 -23.31 -2.76
CA PHE A 32 10.27 -23.20 -2.47
C PHE A 32 9.42 -24.25 -3.20
N GLN A 33 9.98 -24.99 -4.17
CA GLN A 33 9.27 -26.01 -4.93
C GLN A 33 9.53 -27.41 -4.36
N GLU A 34 10.73 -27.66 -3.85
CA GLU A 34 11.22 -28.99 -3.47
C GLU A 34 11.17 -29.25 -1.97
N ASN A 35 10.88 -28.22 -1.16
CA ASN A 35 10.94 -28.33 0.30
C ASN A 35 9.70 -27.70 0.96
N GLU A 36 8.98 -28.50 1.75
CA GLU A 36 7.72 -28.13 2.41
C GLU A 36 7.88 -27.04 3.48
N PHE A 37 9.09 -26.82 3.98
CA PHE A 37 9.37 -25.77 4.97
C PHE A 37 9.22 -24.35 4.40
N PHE A 38 9.49 -24.18 3.11
CA PHE A 38 9.48 -22.87 2.46
C PHE A 38 8.13 -22.60 1.81
N ASP A 39 7.43 -21.58 2.31
CA ASP A 39 6.09 -21.24 1.86
C ASP A 39 6.12 -20.01 0.93
N PRO A 40 5.84 -20.15 -0.37
CA PRO A 40 5.86 -19.03 -1.30
C PRO A 40 4.78 -17.98 -1.01
N ARG A 41 3.80 -18.31 -0.15
CA ARG A 41 2.73 -17.41 0.28
C ARG A 41 3.18 -16.48 1.40
N ASP A 42 4.26 -16.79 2.11
CA ASP A 42 4.84 -15.90 3.12
C ASP A 42 5.85 -14.96 2.49
N LEU A 43 5.46 -13.69 2.31
CA LEU A 43 6.31 -12.70 1.66
C LEU A 43 7.58 -12.37 2.45
N ILE A 44 7.55 -12.51 3.78
CA ILE A 44 8.73 -12.26 4.61
C ILE A 44 9.74 -13.37 4.37
N GLN A 45 9.31 -14.63 4.40
CA GLN A 45 10.19 -15.78 4.12
C GLN A 45 10.80 -15.68 2.72
N VAL A 46 9.98 -15.36 1.70
CA VAL A 46 10.46 -15.16 0.32
C VAL A 46 11.53 -14.07 0.25
N LYS A 47 11.33 -12.91 0.88
CA LYS A 47 12.33 -11.84 0.89
C LYS A 47 13.59 -12.21 1.66
N TYR A 48 13.44 -12.84 2.82
CA TYR A 48 14.56 -13.25 3.65
C TYR A 48 15.45 -14.26 2.92
N GLU A 49 14.86 -15.32 2.36
CA GLU A 49 15.60 -16.34 1.63
C GLU A 49 16.23 -15.80 0.34
N MET A 50 15.60 -14.82 -0.32
CA MET A 50 16.20 -14.10 -1.45
C MET A 50 17.47 -13.35 -1.02
N LEU A 51 17.40 -12.62 0.11
CA LEU A 51 18.55 -11.88 0.65
C LEU A 51 19.65 -12.83 1.09
N ARG A 52 19.31 -13.85 1.89
CA ARG A 52 20.24 -14.88 2.37
C ARG A 52 21.00 -15.50 1.20
N ARG A 53 20.32 -15.80 0.09
CA ARG A 53 20.96 -16.41 -1.06
C ARG A 53 21.97 -15.53 -1.77
N VAL A 54 21.68 -14.24 -1.89
CA VAL A 54 22.64 -13.31 -2.50
C VAL A 54 23.81 -13.08 -1.55
N MET A 55 23.52 -12.86 -0.26
CA MET A 55 24.53 -12.44 0.72
C MET A 55 25.39 -13.59 1.25
N THR A 56 24.82 -14.78 1.39
CA THR A 56 25.49 -15.96 1.97
C THR A 56 25.96 -16.91 0.88
N ASP A 57 25.13 -17.15 -0.14
CA ASP A 57 25.44 -18.14 -1.19
C ASP A 57 26.05 -17.48 -2.45
N GLY A 58 26.17 -16.14 -2.49
CA GLY A 58 26.85 -15.41 -3.55
C GLY A 58 26.12 -15.33 -4.89
N TYR A 59 24.82 -15.66 -4.94
CA TYR A 59 24.08 -15.68 -6.20
C TYR A 59 23.86 -14.26 -6.77
N PRO A 60 23.80 -14.11 -8.12
CA PRO A 60 23.55 -12.81 -8.73
C PRO A 60 22.18 -12.23 -8.36
N VAL A 61 22.16 -10.94 -7.96
CA VAL A 61 20.93 -10.21 -7.59
C VAL A 61 19.81 -10.35 -8.63
N THR A 62 20.13 -10.22 -9.93
CA THR A 62 19.12 -10.34 -11.00
C THR A 62 18.47 -11.71 -11.01
N GLN A 63 19.28 -12.76 -10.88
CA GLN A 63 18.82 -14.14 -10.97
C GLN A 63 17.97 -14.48 -9.75
N SER A 64 18.45 -14.16 -8.55
CA SER A 64 17.71 -14.38 -7.30
C SER A 64 16.41 -13.59 -7.27
N ALA A 65 16.42 -12.29 -7.59
CA ALA A 65 15.17 -11.52 -7.62
C ALA A 65 14.13 -12.17 -8.56
N LYS A 66 14.56 -12.58 -9.76
CA LYS A 66 13.68 -13.23 -10.74
C LYS A 66 13.15 -14.59 -10.25
N SER A 67 14.01 -15.47 -9.70
CA SER A 67 13.57 -16.81 -9.26
C SER A 67 12.62 -16.72 -8.06
N PHE A 68 12.81 -15.73 -7.19
CA PHE A 68 11.93 -15.45 -6.05
C PHE A 68 10.68 -14.63 -6.43
N GLY A 69 10.44 -14.36 -7.71
CA GLY A 69 9.24 -13.65 -8.19
C GLY A 69 9.21 -12.15 -7.85
N LEU A 70 10.36 -11.54 -7.56
CA LEU A 70 10.54 -10.14 -7.19
C LEU A 70 11.33 -9.38 -8.26
N SER A 71 11.33 -8.05 -8.17
CA SER A 71 12.11 -7.19 -9.06
C SER A 71 13.46 -6.82 -8.43
N ARG A 72 14.44 -6.44 -9.26
CA ARG A 72 15.73 -5.91 -8.77
C ARG A 72 15.55 -4.73 -7.80
N PRO A 73 14.69 -3.72 -8.06
CA PRO A 73 14.42 -2.67 -7.08
C PRO A 73 13.84 -3.18 -5.75
N ALA A 74 12.99 -4.21 -5.80
CA ALA A 74 12.45 -4.81 -4.59
C ALA A 74 13.53 -5.50 -3.75
N PHE A 75 14.55 -6.09 -4.39
CA PHE A 75 15.73 -6.62 -3.69
C PHE A 75 16.45 -5.53 -2.88
N TYR A 76 16.88 -4.44 -3.54
CA TYR A 76 17.63 -3.39 -2.85
C TYR A 76 16.82 -2.72 -1.74
N LYS A 77 15.51 -2.55 -1.94
CA LYS A 77 14.63 -2.07 -0.88
C LYS A 77 14.58 -3.06 0.30
N ALA A 78 14.39 -4.35 0.03
CA ALA A 78 14.35 -5.36 1.09
C ALA A 78 15.68 -5.47 1.83
N GLN A 79 16.80 -5.35 1.12
CA GLN A 79 18.14 -5.30 1.70
C GLN A 79 18.25 -4.13 2.69
N LEU A 80 17.94 -2.92 2.24
CA LEU A 80 18.00 -1.72 3.09
C LEU A 80 17.08 -1.84 4.31
N ASP A 81 15.84 -2.28 4.10
CA ASP A 81 14.87 -2.46 5.19
C ASP A 81 15.37 -3.51 6.22
N PHE A 82 16.01 -4.58 5.74
CA PHE A 82 16.55 -5.65 6.58
C PHE A 82 17.80 -5.22 7.35
N GLU A 83 18.72 -4.50 6.71
CA GLU A 83 19.92 -3.97 7.36
C GLU A 83 19.56 -2.98 8.48
N GLN A 84 18.49 -2.20 8.30
CA GLN A 84 18.04 -1.22 9.30
C GLN A 84 17.24 -1.82 10.46
N ALA A 85 16.41 -2.83 10.19
CA ALA A 85 15.39 -3.27 11.15
C ALA A 85 15.23 -4.79 11.25
N GLY A 86 16.11 -5.58 10.63
CA GLY A 86 16.03 -7.04 10.57
C GLY A 86 14.76 -7.55 9.88
N LEU A 87 14.28 -8.72 10.32
CA LEU A 87 13.04 -9.32 9.82
C LEU A 87 11.81 -8.38 9.94
N PRO A 88 11.62 -7.61 11.03
CA PRO A 88 10.57 -6.60 11.11
C PRO A 88 10.58 -5.58 9.96
N GLY A 89 11.75 -5.25 9.42
CA GLY A 89 11.88 -4.37 8.26
C GLY A 89 11.24 -4.92 6.97
N LEU A 90 11.18 -6.25 6.83
CA LEU A 90 10.64 -6.91 5.63
C LEU A 90 9.10 -6.89 5.57
N VAL A 91 8.44 -6.63 6.70
CA VAL A 91 6.98 -6.48 6.80
C VAL A 91 6.55 -5.28 5.96
N THR A 92 5.61 -5.45 5.03
CA THR A 92 5.08 -4.30 4.31
C THR A 92 4.29 -3.42 5.26
N LYS A 93 4.84 -2.25 5.59
CA LYS A 93 4.09 -1.22 6.32
C LYS A 93 2.83 -0.91 5.53
N LYS A 94 1.67 -0.89 6.20
CA LYS A 94 0.44 -0.38 5.60
C LYS A 94 0.77 1.01 5.06
N ARG A 95 0.53 1.22 3.76
CA ARG A 95 0.69 2.55 3.16
C ARG A 95 -0.06 3.54 4.05
N GLY A 96 0.61 4.67 4.36
CA GLY A 96 -0.01 5.76 5.11
C GLY A 96 -1.35 6.14 4.49
N PRO A 97 -2.22 6.82 5.25
CA PRO A 97 -3.60 7.07 4.83
C PRO A 97 -3.63 7.61 3.40
N HIS A 98 -4.35 6.92 2.51
CA HIS A 98 -4.70 7.42 1.17
C HIS A 98 -5.75 8.56 1.24
N GLY A 99 -5.90 9.19 2.40
CA GLY A 99 -6.80 10.31 2.64
C GLY A 99 -6.36 11.55 1.87
N ALA A 100 -7.31 12.41 1.57
CA ALA A 100 -7.01 13.70 0.97
C ALA A 100 -6.28 14.56 2.01
N TYR A 101 -4.96 14.47 2.09
CA TYR A 101 -4.11 15.24 3.02
C TYR A 101 -4.42 16.75 3.00
N LYS A 102 -4.93 17.26 1.87
CA LYS A 102 -5.31 18.66 1.72
C LYS A 102 -6.70 19.00 2.26
N LEU A 103 -7.66 18.09 2.23
CA LEU A 103 -9.02 18.34 2.71
C LEU A 103 -9.18 17.68 4.08
N THR A 104 -8.59 18.32 5.09
CA THR A 104 -8.75 17.95 6.51
C THR A 104 -10.21 18.12 6.94
N GLU A 105 -10.56 17.59 8.12
CA GLU A 105 -11.92 17.75 8.66
C GLU A 105 -12.29 19.23 8.82
N GLU A 106 -11.37 20.04 9.35
CA GLU A 106 -11.54 21.50 9.49
C GLU A 106 -11.85 22.21 8.15
N VAL A 107 -11.14 21.85 7.08
CA VAL A 107 -11.39 22.42 5.75
C VAL A 107 -12.75 21.95 5.22
N MET A 108 -13.14 20.71 5.51
CA MET A 108 -14.43 20.16 5.08
C MET A 108 -15.61 20.79 5.82
N ASP A 109 -15.46 21.09 7.12
CA ASP A 109 -16.48 21.77 7.91
C ASP A 109 -16.67 23.21 7.40
N PHE A 110 -15.58 23.94 7.13
CA PHE A 110 -15.65 25.26 6.51
C PHE A 110 -16.36 25.24 5.13
N ILE A 111 -16.04 24.26 4.28
CA ILE A 111 -16.71 24.10 2.97
C ILE A 111 -18.20 23.80 3.17
N GLN A 112 -18.55 22.99 4.17
CA GLN A 112 -19.93 22.66 4.48
C GLN A 112 -20.70 23.91 4.93
N ASP A 113 -20.14 24.72 5.83
CA ASP A 113 -20.73 25.98 6.29
C ASP A 113 -20.96 26.95 5.13
N ALA A 114 -19.95 27.14 4.26
CA ALA A 114 -20.08 27.97 3.07
C ALA A 114 -21.18 27.49 2.11
N CYS A 115 -21.36 26.17 1.96
CA CYS A 115 -22.46 25.59 1.19
C CYS A 115 -23.83 25.76 1.86
N MET A 116 -23.90 25.79 3.20
CA MET A 116 -25.15 26.03 3.93
C MET A 116 -25.57 27.49 3.88
N GLU A 117 -24.60 28.42 4.00
CA GLU A 117 -24.83 29.86 3.88
C GLU A 117 -25.22 30.26 2.45
N ASN A 118 -24.63 29.62 1.44
CA ASN A 118 -24.99 29.83 0.04
C ASN A 118 -25.10 28.51 -0.74
N PRO A 119 -26.33 27.95 -0.88
CA PRO A 119 -26.57 26.70 -1.60
C PRO A 119 -26.23 26.74 -3.10
N SER A 120 -26.02 27.94 -3.68
CA SER A 120 -25.73 28.14 -5.10
C SER A 120 -24.24 28.35 -5.40
N VAL A 121 -23.39 28.30 -4.36
CA VAL A 121 -21.94 28.55 -4.47
C VAL A 121 -21.28 27.60 -5.48
N ARG A 122 -20.47 28.16 -6.38
CA ARG A 122 -19.79 27.36 -7.41
C ARG A 122 -18.53 26.72 -6.85
N THR A 123 -18.15 25.56 -7.38
CA THR A 123 -16.90 24.87 -7.01
C THR A 123 -15.66 25.75 -7.10
N ARG A 124 -15.60 26.68 -8.06
CA ARG A 124 -14.47 27.62 -8.19
C ARG A 124 -14.41 28.59 -7.01
N GLU A 125 -15.55 29.17 -6.63
CA GLU A 125 -15.65 30.09 -5.50
C GLU A 125 -15.25 29.40 -4.18
N LEU A 126 -15.62 28.12 -4.00
CA LEU A 126 -15.18 27.33 -2.85
C LEU A 126 -13.66 27.08 -2.84
N ILE A 127 -13.03 26.92 -4.01
CA ILE A 127 -11.58 26.78 -4.10
C ILE A 127 -10.91 28.09 -3.72
N ASP A 128 -11.42 29.21 -4.21
CA ASP A 128 -10.90 30.54 -3.91
C ASP A 128 -11.02 30.84 -2.41
N LEU A 129 -12.17 30.56 -1.79
CA LEU A 129 -12.37 30.68 -0.33
C LEU A 129 -11.41 29.82 0.49
N VAL A 130 -11.10 28.61 0.02
CA VAL A 130 -10.14 27.71 0.70
C VAL A 130 -8.71 28.20 0.53
N VAL A 131 -8.36 28.79 -0.61
CA VAL A 131 -7.06 29.45 -0.80
C VAL A 131 -6.94 30.65 0.15
N ASP A 132 -7.96 31.51 0.20
CA ASP A 132 -7.92 32.73 1.00
C ASP A 132 -7.86 32.44 2.52
N ARG A 133 -8.58 31.42 3.00
CA ARG A 133 -8.66 31.11 4.43
C ARG A 133 -7.56 30.17 4.94
N PHE A 134 -7.13 29.22 4.13
CA PHE A 134 -6.21 28.15 4.55
C PHE A 134 -4.88 28.13 3.79
N ASP A 135 -4.64 29.09 2.88
CA ASP A 135 -3.47 29.13 1.98
C ASP A 135 -3.26 27.79 1.23
N LEU A 136 -4.38 27.15 0.86
CA LEU A 136 -4.38 25.78 0.36
C LEU A 136 -4.88 25.69 -1.08
N THR A 137 -3.97 25.37 -2.00
CA THR A 137 -4.34 25.09 -3.39
C THR A 137 -4.93 23.68 -3.56
N VAL A 138 -6.23 23.62 -3.83
CA VAL A 138 -6.99 22.40 -4.11
C VAL A 138 -7.36 22.31 -5.59
N HIS A 139 -7.01 21.20 -6.24
CA HIS A 139 -7.41 20.98 -7.63
C HIS A 139 -8.94 20.80 -7.75
N ARG A 140 -9.55 21.35 -8.81
CA ARG A 140 -11.00 21.29 -9.06
C ARG A 140 -11.60 19.88 -8.89
N ARG A 141 -10.98 18.86 -9.50
CA ARG A 141 -11.42 17.46 -9.40
C ARG A 141 -11.38 16.90 -7.96
N THR A 142 -10.50 17.43 -7.10
CA THR A 142 -10.46 17.05 -5.68
C THR A 142 -11.62 17.67 -4.93
N MET A 143 -11.92 18.94 -5.19
CA MET A 143 -13.06 19.66 -4.61
C MET A 143 -14.41 19.02 -5.03
N GLU A 144 -14.60 18.73 -6.31
CA GLU A 144 -15.81 18.07 -6.81
C GLU A 144 -16.04 16.69 -6.15
N ARG A 145 -14.98 15.91 -5.97
CA ARG A 145 -15.07 14.61 -5.28
C ARG A 145 -15.40 14.76 -3.79
N ALA A 146 -14.91 15.82 -3.15
CA ALA A 146 -15.20 16.11 -1.75
C ALA A 146 -16.67 16.52 -1.57
N LEU A 147 -17.19 17.39 -2.44
CA LEU A 147 -18.60 17.81 -2.44
C LEU A 147 -19.55 16.63 -2.70
N LEU A 148 -19.19 15.71 -3.61
CA LEU A 148 -19.98 14.48 -3.82
C LEU A 148 -20.04 13.59 -2.57
N ARG A 149 -18.94 13.52 -1.79
CA ARG A 149 -18.91 12.79 -0.51
C ARG A 149 -19.73 13.50 0.56
N LEU A 150 -19.65 14.83 0.63
CA LEU A 150 -20.43 15.65 1.55
C LEU A 150 -21.94 15.47 1.31
N LYS A 151 -22.38 15.52 0.05
CA LYS A 151 -23.78 15.27 -0.32
C LYS A 151 -24.28 13.87 0.08
N LYS A 152 -23.41 12.86 0.02
CA LYS A 152 -23.72 11.49 0.48
C LYS A 152 -23.76 11.37 2.01
N LYS A 153 -23.10 12.25 2.74
CA LYS A 153 -23.11 12.29 4.22
C LYS A 153 -24.35 13.05 4.76
N LEU A 154 -24.88 13.99 3.98
CA LEU A 154 -26.06 14.80 4.30
C LEU A 154 -27.40 14.18 3.84
N LEU A 155 -27.33 13.07 3.08
CA LEU A 155 -28.46 12.19 2.71
C LEU A 155 -28.48 10.97 3.63
#